data_AF-A0A9P6YSU2-F1
#
_entry.id   AF-A0A9P6YSU2-F1
#
_cell.length_a   1.000
_cell.length_b   1.000
_cell.length_c   1.000
_cell.angle_alpha   90.00
_cell.angle_beta   90.00
_cell.angle_gamma   90.00
#
_symmetry.space_group_name_H-M   'P 1'
#
loop_
_entity.id
_entity.type
_entity.pdbx_description
1 polymer ?
#
loop_
_entity_poly.entity_id
_entity_poly.type
_entity_poly.pdbx_seq_one_letter_code
_entity_poly.pdbx_strand_id
1 'polypeptide(L)'
;MSPEQITVDCGIPKSDAIRVTFGENCRIQLCLFHVSQCWSRNLATQVMNSPGQHSNAKVTAEQPQFVEYFEDKWIALDGYKRWSAAYVIEEHQNMRISNYIESWHNPLKSVYLKRTKNRRLDRLVYILVNEVENDIKFEEARVSSEVGRMGPETRNKRKRETVAADIPDDRTKELITKESETTYNVESFSQEDIMYTVQINETGNIVSCSCSYFKFNSRSFKNVSRMETLLSELDA
;
A
#
# COMPACT_ATOMS: atom_id res chain seq x y z
N MET A 1 14.66 17.90 2.52
CA MET A 1 13.22 17.61 2.65
C MET A 1 13.00 16.96 4.00
N SER A 2 12.06 17.46 4.79
CA SER A 2 11.60 16.77 6.00
C SER A 2 10.40 15.91 5.62
N PRO A 3 10.40 14.60 5.96
CA PRO A 3 9.27 13.73 5.65
C PRO A 3 8.04 14.14 6.46
N GLU A 4 6.88 14.12 5.81
CA GLU A 4 5.59 14.36 6.47
C GLU A 4 5.20 13.18 7.39
N GLN A 5 5.49 11.95 6.94
CA GLN A 5 5.23 10.74 7.70
C GLN A 5 6.36 9.72 7.54
N ILE A 6 6.73 9.05 8.63
CA ILE A 6 7.62 7.88 8.62
C ILE A 6 6.90 6.70 9.27
N THR A 7 6.92 5.56 8.59
CA THR A 7 6.42 4.29 9.13
C THR A 7 7.57 3.46 9.69
N VAL A 8 7.48 3.04 10.95
CA VAL A 8 8.51 2.24 11.64
C VAL A 8 7.93 0.97 12.28
N ASP A 9 8.79 0.04 12.66
CA ASP A 9 8.40 -1.09 13.53
C ASP A 9 8.07 -0.62 14.95
N CYS A 10 7.57 -1.52 15.80
CA CYS A 10 7.02 -1.22 17.13
C CYS A 10 8.07 -0.75 18.18
N GLY A 11 9.24 -0.23 17.76
CA GLY A 11 10.37 0.08 18.64
C GLY A 11 10.43 1.52 19.15
N ILE A 12 10.46 1.69 20.47
CA ILE A 12 10.61 2.99 21.16
C ILE A 12 11.88 3.74 20.72
N PRO A 13 13.09 3.12 20.70
CA PRO A 13 14.31 3.86 20.37
C PRO A 13 14.31 4.47 18.96
N LYS A 14 13.59 3.84 18.04
CA LYS A 14 13.46 4.34 16.65
C LYS A 14 12.51 5.52 16.58
N SER A 15 11.42 5.47 17.34
CA SER A 15 10.49 6.59 17.43
C SER A 15 11.18 7.82 18.02
N ASP A 16 11.97 7.63 19.07
CA ASP A 16 12.72 8.72 19.71
C ASP A 16 13.78 9.31 18.78
N ALA A 17 14.54 8.46 18.09
CA ALA A 17 15.54 8.92 17.11
C ALA A 17 14.90 9.75 15.99
N ILE A 18 13.72 9.35 15.50
CA ILE A 18 12.96 10.12 14.51
C ILE A 18 12.52 11.47 15.08
N ARG A 19 12.00 11.49 16.31
CA ARG A 19 11.60 12.74 16.97
C ARG A 19 12.77 13.71 17.12
N VAL A 20 13.94 13.21 17.53
CA VAL A 20 15.16 14.02 17.65
C VAL A 20 15.61 14.57 16.29
N THR A 21 15.48 13.79 15.22
CA THR A 21 16.00 14.16 13.90
C THR A 21 15.05 15.07 13.12
N PHE A 22 13.75 14.80 13.17
CA PHE A 22 12.75 15.45 12.30
C PHE A 22 11.70 16.29 13.06
N GLY A 23 11.77 16.33 14.40
CA GLY A 23 10.86 17.10 15.24
C GLY A 23 9.45 16.53 15.35
N GLU A 24 8.53 17.34 15.86
CA GLU A 24 7.12 16.93 16.07
C GLU A 24 6.30 16.89 14.78
N ASN A 25 6.71 17.67 13.78
CA ASN A 25 6.03 17.81 12.49
C ASN A 25 6.04 16.52 11.66
N CYS A 26 7.04 15.65 11.87
CA CYS A 26 7.08 14.34 11.24
C CYS A 26 6.14 13.38 11.98
N ARG A 27 5.07 12.94 11.33
CA ARG A 27 4.15 11.94 11.87
C ARG A 27 4.83 10.56 11.94
N ILE A 28 4.71 9.90 13.08
CA ILE A 28 5.23 8.53 13.25
C ILE A 28 4.05 7.56 13.21
N GLN A 29 4.06 6.66 12.22
CA GLN A 29 3.12 5.55 12.10
C GLN A 29 3.85 4.23 12.42
N LEU A 30 3.20 3.35 13.15
CA LEU A 30 3.68 2.00 13.40
C LEU A 30 3.17 1.06 12.31
N CYS A 31 4.08 0.21 11.83
CA CYS A 31 3.78 -0.82 10.85
C CYS A 31 2.83 -1.86 11.45
N LEU A 32 1.61 -1.94 10.91
CA LEU A 32 0.56 -2.83 11.40
C LEU A 32 1.00 -4.30 11.47
N PHE A 33 1.78 -4.76 10.49
CA PHE A 33 2.34 -6.11 10.50
C PHE A 33 3.22 -6.36 11.72
N HIS A 34 4.14 -5.45 12.02
CA HIS A 34 5.02 -5.57 13.19
C HIS A 34 4.21 -5.48 14.48
N VAL A 35 3.23 -4.58 14.56
CA VAL A 35 2.32 -4.48 15.70
C VAL A 35 1.57 -5.79 15.95
N SER A 36 0.96 -6.36 14.90
CA SER A 36 0.29 -7.66 14.96
C SER A 36 1.23 -8.78 15.41
N GLN A 37 2.47 -8.80 14.88
CA GLN A 37 3.48 -9.75 15.29
C GLN A 37 3.92 -9.56 16.76
N CYS A 38 4.01 -8.32 17.25
CA CYS A 38 4.30 -7.98 18.65
C CYS A 38 3.16 -8.51 19.55
N TRP A 39 1.89 -8.39 19.14
CA TRP A 39 0.74 -8.98 19.85
C TRP A 39 0.74 -10.50 19.85
N SER A 40 0.90 -11.14 18.69
CA SER A 40 0.89 -12.61 18.58
C SER A 40 1.98 -13.26 19.42
N ARG A 41 3.18 -12.65 19.48
CA ARG A 41 4.28 -13.14 20.34
C ARG A 41 3.94 -13.01 21.82
N ASN A 42 3.44 -11.85 22.25
CA ASN A 42 3.09 -11.64 23.64
C ASN A 42 1.97 -12.58 24.09
N LEU A 43 0.92 -12.72 23.27
CA LEU A 43 -0.16 -13.66 23.51
C LEU A 43 0.35 -15.11 23.58
N ALA A 44 1.24 -15.52 22.67
CA ALA A 44 1.85 -16.85 22.70
C ALA A 44 2.67 -17.07 23.99
N THR A 45 3.43 -16.08 24.45
CA THR A 45 4.18 -16.17 25.72
C THR A 45 3.25 -16.35 26.91
N GLN A 46 2.14 -15.62 26.96
CA GLN A 46 1.18 -15.72 28.06
C GLN A 46 0.40 -17.04 28.05
N VAL A 47 0.03 -17.55 26.86
CA VAL A 47 -0.61 -18.87 26.70
C VAL A 47 0.37 -20.00 27.06
N MET A 48 1.65 -19.90 26.67
CA MET A 48 2.68 -20.91 26.97
C MET A 48 3.11 -20.95 28.46
N ASN A 49 2.79 -19.93 29.25
CA ASN A 49 3.01 -19.94 30.70
C ASN A 49 1.93 -20.75 31.47
N SER A 50 0.94 -21.30 30.78
CA SER A 50 -0.02 -22.27 31.34
C SER A 50 0.56 -23.69 31.21
N PRO A 51 0.87 -24.42 32.29
CA PRO A 51 1.49 -25.74 32.18
C PRO A 51 0.56 -26.74 31.47
N GLY A 52 0.97 -27.26 30.31
CA GLY A 52 0.39 -28.48 29.71
C GLY A 52 -0.58 -28.32 28.53
N GLN A 53 -0.84 -27.13 28.00
CA GLN A 53 -1.71 -26.96 26.82
C GLN A 53 -0.93 -26.57 25.57
N HIS A 54 -0.27 -27.54 24.98
CA HIS A 54 0.11 -27.48 23.57
C HIS A 54 -1.06 -27.97 22.72
N SER A 55 -2.00 -27.09 22.42
CA SER A 55 -2.93 -27.34 21.33
C SER A 55 -3.26 -26.03 20.63
N ASN A 56 -3.62 -26.14 19.35
CA ASN A 56 -4.27 -25.08 18.56
C ASN A 56 -5.66 -24.74 19.13
N ALA A 57 -5.81 -24.68 20.46
CA ALA A 57 -6.98 -24.19 21.12
C ALA A 57 -7.15 -22.73 20.70
N LYS A 58 -8.34 -22.42 20.16
CA LYS A 58 -8.77 -21.04 20.00
C LYS A 58 -8.42 -20.28 21.26
N VAL A 59 -7.91 -19.06 21.10
CA VAL A 59 -7.75 -18.08 22.18
C VAL A 59 -9.16 -17.82 22.74
N THR A 60 -9.60 -18.67 23.66
CA THR A 60 -10.96 -18.69 24.22
C THR A 60 -10.96 -18.58 25.74
N ALA A 61 -9.77 -18.56 26.35
CA ALA A 61 -9.60 -18.28 27.78
C ALA A 61 -9.36 -16.78 27.99
N GLU A 62 -9.95 -16.21 29.03
CA GLU A 62 -9.70 -14.84 29.47
C GLU A 62 -8.19 -14.66 29.72
N GLN A 63 -7.56 -13.69 29.03
CA GLN A 63 -6.14 -13.37 29.16
C GLN A 63 -5.98 -11.96 29.75
N PRO A 64 -6.21 -11.76 31.05
CA PRO A 64 -6.16 -10.43 31.66
C PRO A 64 -4.79 -9.76 31.51
N GLN A 65 -3.71 -10.55 31.55
CA GLN A 65 -2.33 -10.07 31.35
C GLN A 65 -2.10 -9.51 29.93
N PHE A 66 -2.79 -10.04 28.91
CA PHE A 66 -2.67 -9.55 27.54
C PHE A 66 -3.47 -8.28 27.38
N VAL A 67 -4.66 -8.23 27.99
CA VAL A 67 -5.51 -7.03 28.00
C VAL A 67 -4.77 -5.88 28.68
N GLU A 68 -4.17 -6.09 29.86
CA GLU A 68 -3.36 -5.08 30.54
C GLU A 68 -2.18 -4.61 29.68
N TYR A 69 -1.45 -5.56 29.07
CA TYR A 69 -0.38 -5.23 28.13
C TYR A 69 -0.90 -4.44 26.91
N PHE A 70 -2.05 -4.82 26.37
CA PHE A 70 -2.66 -4.17 25.21
C PHE A 70 -3.07 -2.74 25.54
N GLU A 71 -3.76 -2.55 26.67
CA GLU A 71 -4.21 -1.25 27.14
C GLU A 71 -3.05 -0.33 27.46
N ASP A 72 -2.06 -0.78 28.25
CA ASP A 72 -0.90 0.03 28.65
C ASP A 72 -0.01 0.41 27.44
N LYS A 73 0.30 -0.56 26.56
CA LYS A 73 1.28 -0.32 25.49
C LYS A 73 0.69 0.22 24.20
N TRP A 74 -0.55 -0.10 23.88
CA TRP A 74 -1.12 0.14 22.56
C TRP A 74 -2.31 1.09 22.56
N ILE A 75 -3.03 1.21 23.67
CA ILE A 75 -4.18 2.12 23.78
C ILE A 75 -3.80 3.41 24.51
N ALA A 76 -3.02 3.32 25.59
CA ALA A 76 -2.63 4.46 26.40
C ALA A 76 -2.01 5.59 25.56
N LEU A 77 -2.23 6.84 26.01
CA LEU A 77 -1.70 8.05 25.38
C LEU A 77 -1.98 8.14 23.88
N ASP A 78 -3.20 7.77 23.47
CA ASP A 78 -3.62 7.73 22.07
C ASP A 78 -2.75 6.83 21.17
N GLY A 79 -2.15 5.77 21.73
CA GLY A 79 -1.30 4.83 21.00
C GLY A 79 -1.98 4.24 19.76
N TYR A 80 -3.31 4.06 19.81
CA TYR A 80 -4.12 3.58 18.69
C TYR A 80 -4.01 4.47 17.45
N LYS A 81 -3.81 5.78 17.57
CA LYS A 81 -3.65 6.68 16.42
C LYS A 81 -2.40 6.36 15.59
N ARG A 82 -1.41 5.68 16.21
CA ARG A 82 -0.15 5.32 15.57
C ARG A 82 -0.18 3.98 14.85
N TRP A 83 -1.11 3.07 15.15
CA TRP A 83 -1.14 1.74 14.52
C TRP A 83 -2.47 1.38 13.87
N SER A 84 -3.56 2.02 14.28
CA SER A 84 -4.89 1.72 13.75
C SER A 84 -5.05 2.25 12.34
N ALA A 85 -5.68 1.43 11.51
CA ALA A 85 -5.93 1.71 10.11
C ALA A 85 -6.80 2.96 9.88
N ALA A 86 -7.73 3.22 10.79
CA ALA A 86 -8.68 4.32 10.69
C ALA A 86 -8.01 5.70 10.74
N TYR A 87 -6.77 5.78 11.25
CA TYR A 87 -6.02 7.03 11.34
C TYR A 87 -4.93 7.13 10.27
N VAL A 88 -4.71 6.10 9.44
CA VAL A 88 -3.70 6.11 8.37
C VAL A 88 -4.19 6.97 7.21
N ILE A 89 -3.32 7.82 6.68
CA ILE A 89 -3.57 8.60 5.46
C ILE A 89 -3.82 7.63 4.28
N GLU A 90 -4.94 7.78 3.56
CA GLU A 90 -5.41 6.83 2.56
C GLU A 90 -4.39 6.56 1.44
N GLU A 91 -3.60 7.57 1.09
CA GLU A 91 -2.50 7.55 0.11
C GLU A 91 -1.42 6.50 0.40
N HIS A 92 -1.37 6.01 1.64
CA HIS A 92 -0.31 5.15 2.15
C HIS A 92 -0.82 3.75 2.55
N GLN A 93 -2.03 3.36 2.14
CA GLN A 93 -2.59 2.04 2.44
C GLN A 93 -1.75 0.87 1.92
N ASN A 94 -1.00 1.06 0.84
CA ASN A 94 -0.11 0.04 0.28
C ASN A 94 1.01 -0.39 1.26
N MET A 95 1.40 0.49 2.20
CA MET A 95 2.37 0.17 3.26
C MET A 95 1.79 -0.72 4.37
N ARG A 96 0.48 -0.97 4.39
CA ARG A 96 -0.19 -1.83 5.39
C ARG A 96 0.01 -3.32 5.13
N ILE A 97 0.38 -3.69 3.90
CA ILE A 97 0.43 -5.10 3.50
C ILE A 97 1.81 -5.66 3.84
N SER A 98 1.86 -6.71 4.67
CA SER A 98 3.10 -7.44 5.02
C SER A 98 3.96 -7.73 3.80
N ASN A 99 3.30 -8.06 2.69
CA ASN A 99 3.92 -8.37 1.42
C ASN A 99 4.79 -7.23 0.87
N TYR A 100 4.44 -5.95 1.06
CA TYR A 100 5.26 -4.86 0.51
C TYR A 100 6.61 -4.77 1.23
N ILE A 101 6.59 -4.69 2.56
CA ILE A 101 7.80 -4.60 3.38
C ILE A 101 8.61 -5.91 3.30
N GLU A 102 7.97 -7.08 3.39
CA GLU A 102 8.66 -8.37 3.29
C GLU A 102 9.24 -8.62 1.90
N SER A 103 8.55 -8.20 0.83
CA SER A 103 9.04 -8.37 -0.55
C SER A 103 10.35 -7.63 -0.79
N TRP A 104 10.61 -6.54 -0.06
CA TRP A 104 11.88 -5.83 -0.12
C TRP A 104 12.90 -6.32 0.94
N HIS A 105 12.43 -6.60 2.16
CA HIS A 105 13.29 -7.15 3.21
C HIS A 105 13.91 -8.50 2.82
N ASN A 106 13.21 -9.32 2.04
CA ASN A 106 13.70 -10.62 1.62
C ASN A 106 14.92 -10.50 0.69
N PRO A 107 14.86 -9.77 -0.45
CA PRO A 107 16.03 -9.43 -1.26
C PRO A 107 17.13 -8.73 -0.49
N LEU A 108 16.80 -7.75 0.38
CA LEU A 108 17.82 -7.09 1.20
C LEU A 108 18.61 -8.12 2.04
N LYS A 109 17.88 -9.00 2.72
CA LYS A 109 18.50 -10.04 3.55
C LYS A 109 19.21 -11.09 2.71
N SER A 110 18.64 -11.55 1.60
CA SER A 110 19.16 -12.69 0.85
C SER A 110 20.24 -12.33 -0.17
N VAL A 111 20.05 -11.25 -0.93
CA VAL A 111 20.93 -10.84 -2.04
C VAL A 111 22.06 -9.97 -1.52
N TYR A 112 21.73 -8.84 -0.89
CA TYR A 112 22.72 -7.85 -0.47
C TYR A 112 23.45 -8.27 0.81
N LEU A 113 22.70 -8.67 1.85
CA LEU A 113 23.26 -9.05 3.15
C LEU A 113 23.64 -10.54 3.24
N LYS A 114 23.32 -11.36 2.23
CA LYS A 114 23.64 -12.79 2.15
C LYS A 114 23.27 -13.59 3.41
N ARG A 115 22.18 -13.21 4.08
CA ARG A 115 21.69 -13.72 5.37
C ARG A 115 22.73 -13.69 6.50
N THR A 116 23.78 -12.90 6.32
CA THR A 116 24.86 -12.77 7.29
C THR A 116 24.47 -11.64 8.24
N LYS A 117 24.52 -11.89 9.55
CA LYS A 117 24.27 -10.85 10.55
C LYS A 117 25.43 -9.86 10.51
N ASN A 118 25.26 -8.73 9.83
CA ASN A 118 26.28 -7.67 9.77
C ASN A 118 26.42 -7.01 11.15
N ARG A 119 27.62 -7.09 11.73
CA ARG A 119 27.92 -6.54 13.06
C ARG A 119 28.49 -5.12 13.03
N ARG A 120 28.91 -4.61 11.86
CA ARG A 120 29.49 -3.27 11.75
C ARG A 120 28.60 -2.35 10.91
N LEU A 121 28.33 -1.16 11.48
CA LEU A 121 27.42 -0.16 10.92
C LEU A 121 27.99 0.47 9.64
N ASP A 122 29.30 0.72 9.60
CA ASP A 122 30.02 1.24 8.43
C ASP A 122 29.77 0.42 7.16
N ARG A 123 29.91 -0.91 7.25
CA ARG A 123 29.68 -1.83 6.14
C ARG A 123 28.20 -1.86 5.73
N LEU A 124 27.29 -1.77 6.70
CA LEU A 124 25.86 -1.72 6.41
C LEU A 124 25.50 -0.44 5.65
N VAL A 125 25.99 0.72 6.10
CA VAL A 125 25.79 2.01 5.43
C VAL A 125 26.37 1.96 4.02
N TYR A 126 27.57 1.40 3.84
CA TYR A 126 28.18 1.25 2.52
C TYR A 126 27.29 0.45 1.55
N ILE A 127 26.77 -0.70 1.98
CA ILE A 127 25.91 -1.55 1.14
C ILE A 127 24.61 -0.83 0.82
N LEU A 128 23.98 -0.18 1.81
CA LEU A 128 22.70 0.52 1.59
C LEU A 128 22.85 1.68 0.61
N VAL A 129 23.91 2.47 0.72
CA VAL A 129 24.12 3.67 -0.11
C VAL A 129 24.66 3.32 -1.50
N ASN A 130 25.65 2.43 -1.58
CA ASN A 130 26.35 2.20 -2.86
C ASN A 130 25.76 1.05 -3.68
N GLU A 131 25.16 0.04 -3.06
CA GLU A 131 24.59 -1.10 -3.79
C GLU A 131 23.07 -0.92 -3.92
N VAL A 132 22.37 -0.81 -2.78
CA VAL A 132 20.90 -0.82 -2.77
C VAL A 132 20.29 0.43 -3.39
N GLU A 133 20.78 1.63 -3.05
CA GLU A 133 20.23 2.87 -3.58
C GLU A 133 20.41 2.97 -5.11
N ASN A 134 21.57 2.55 -5.62
CA ASN A 134 21.85 2.54 -7.05
C ASN A 134 20.97 1.54 -7.80
N ASP A 135 20.77 0.34 -7.26
CA ASP A 135 19.88 -0.66 -7.86
C ASP A 135 18.42 -0.17 -7.88
N ILE A 136 17.96 0.51 -6.83
CA ILE A 136 16.61 1.12 -6.80
C ILE A 136 16.48 2.21 -7.85
N LYS A 137 17.45 3.11 -7.97
CA LYS A 137 17.47 4.16 -9.00
C LYS A 137 17.47 3.58 -10.41
N PHE A 138 18.24 2.51 -10.63
CA PHE A 138 18.29 1.83 -11.91
C PHE A 138 16.94 1.16 -12.23
N GLU A 139 16.31 0.52 -11.25
CA GLU A 139 14.98 -0.07 -11.39
C GLU A 139 13.91 0.98 -11.69
N GLU A 140 13.96 2.14 -11.03
CA GLU A 140 13.07 3.27 -11.33
C GLU A 140 13.26 3.77 -12.77
N ALA A 141 14.51 4.00 -13.19
CA ALA A 141 14.83 4.40 -14.56
C ALA A 141 14.40 3.35 -15.59
N ARG A 142 14.51 2.06 -15.25
CA ARG A 142 14.07 0.96 -16.10
C ARG A 142 12.54 0.92 -16.23
N VAL A 143 11.83 1.09 -15.13
CA VAL A 143 10.35 1.12 -15.11
C VAL A 143 9.83 2.35 -15.86
N SER A 144 10.45 3.53 -15.67
CA SER A 144 10.07 4.76 -16.37
C SER A 144 10.36 4.71 -17.87
N SER A 145 11.38 3.95 -18.28
CA SER A 145 11.71 3.71 -19.70
C SER A 145 10.91 2.56 -20.33
N GLU A 146 10.06 1.88 -19.56
CA GLU A 146 9.27 0.70 -19.99
C GLU A 146 10.11 -0.46 -20.59
N VAL A 147 11.41 -0.53 -20.28
CA VAL A 147 12.32 -1.53 -20.85
C VAL A 147 12.41 -2.78 -19.98
N GLY A 148 12.22 -3.96 -20.59
CA GLY A 148 12.52 -5.26 -19.97
C GLY A 148 11.31 -5.96 -19.33
N ARG A 149 11.56 -6.72 -18.26
CA ARG A 149 10.55 -7.61 -17.66
C ARG A 149 9.51 -6.77 -16.90
N MET A 150 8.33 -6.67 -17.51
CA MET A 150 7.18 -5.96 -16.96
C MET A 150 6.86 -6.42 -15.52
N GLY A 151 6.89 -5.46 -14.59
CA GLY A 151 6.54 -5.67 -13.19
C GLY A 151 5.07 -6.11 -13.02
N PRO A 152 4.69 -6.65 -11.85
CA PRO A 152 3.34 -7.15 -11.59
C PRO A 152 2.25 -6.08 -11.83
N GLU A 153 2.50 -4.85 -11.41
CA GLU A 153 1.55 -3.74 -11.57
C GLU A 153 1.40 -3.30 -13.02
N THR A 154 2.52 -3.06 -13.73
CA THR A 154 2.50 -2.74 -15.16
C THR A 154 1.86 -3.86 -15.97
N ARG A 155 2.08 -5.13 -15.58
CA ARG A 155 1.43 -6.29 -16.19
C ARG A 155 -0.08 -6.29 -15.94
N ASN A 156 -0.52 -5.96 -14.73
CA ASN A 156 -1.94 -5.85 -14.40
C ASN A 156 -2.59 -4.65 -15.11
N LYS A 157 -1.87 -3.53 -15.29
CA LYS A 157 -2.31 -2.39 -16.10
C LYS A 157 -2.49 -2.83 -17.55
N ARG A 158 -1.47 -3.42 -18.16
CA ARG A 158 -1.52 -3.90 -19.54
C ARG A 158 -2.63 -4.94 -19.77
N LYS A 159 -2.81 -5.88 -18.83
CA LYS A 159 -3.95 -6.81 -18.87
C LYS A 159 -5.30 -6.09 -18.87
N ARG A 160 -5.44 -5.00 -18.11
CA ARG A 160 -6.66 -4.20 -18.06
C ARG A 160 -6.88 -3.45 -19.37
N GLU A 161 -5.83 -2.86 -19.93
CA GLU A 161 -5.86 -2.19 -21.23
C GLU A 161 -6.21 -3.15 -22.37
N THR A 162 -5.64 -4.37 -22.38
CA THR A 162 -6.01 -5.39 -23.36
C THR A 162 -7.47 -5.79 -23.24
N VAL A 163 -7.96 -6.05 -22.02
CA VAL A 163 -9.39 -6.38 -21.81
C VAL A 163 -10.30 -5.21 -22.20
N ALA A 164 -9.85 -3.97 -22.01
CA ALA A 164 -10.58 -2.78 -22.43
C ALA A 164 -10.62 -2.64 -23.96
N ALA A 165 -9.50 -2.93 -24.65
CA ALA A 165 -9.40 -2.90 -26.10
C ALA A 165 -10.23 -3.98 -26.79
N ASP A 166 -10.44 -5.13 -26.14
CA ASP A 166 -11.30 -6.20 -26.64
C ASP A 166 -12.81 -5.85 -26.59
N ILE A 167 -13.19 -4.72 -25.97
CA ILE A 167 -14.58 -4.27 -25.91
C ILE A 167 -14.95 -3.59 -27.24
N PRO A 168 -15.99 -4.09 -27.94
CA PRO A 168 -16.47 -3.49 -29.19
C PRO A 168 -16.88 -2.02 -29.05
N ASP A 169 -16.57 -1.20 -30.05
CA ASP A 169 -16.83 0.25 -30.04
C ASP A 169 -18.32 0.59 -30.02
N ASP A 170 -19.15 -0.24 -30.64
CA ASP A 170 -20.62 -0.14 -30.67
C ASP A 170 -21.21 -0.27 -29.26
N ARG A 171 -20.82 -1.32 -28.51
CA ARG A 171 -21.21 -1.47 -27.09
C ARG A 171 -20.70 -0.34 -26.23
N THR A 172 -19.53 0.22 -26.53
CA THR A 172 -18.94 1.25 -25.67
C THR A 172 -19.66 2.59 -25.79
N LYS A 173 -20.18 2.92 -26.97
CA LYS A 173 -21.01 4.12 -27.18
C LYS A 173 -22.36 4.04 -26.47
N GLU A 174 -22.92 2.84 -26.33
CA GLU A 174 -24.17 2.62 -25.59
C GLU A 174 -23.99 2.74 -24.07
N LEU A 175 -22.82 2.34 -23.56
CA LEU A 175 -22.52 2.30 -22.13
C LEU A 175 -22.02 3.64 -21.56
N ILE A 176 -21.74 4.63 -22.42
CA ILE A 176 -21.26 5.96 -22.04
C ILE A 176 -22.32 7.01 -22.39
N THR A 177 -23.01 7.52 -21.38
CA THR A 177 -23.97 8.63 -21.53
C THR A 177 -23.32 9.93 -21.09
N LYS A 178 -23.29 10.94 -21.97
CA LYS A 178 -22.80 12.29 -21.62
C LYS A 178 -23.90 13.05 -20.87
N GLU A 179 -23.64 13.44 -19.63
CA GLU A 179 -24.56 14.28 -18.83
C GLU A 179 -24.22 15.78 -18.96
N SER A 180 -22.94 16.13 -19.12
CA SER A 180 -22.46 17.52 -19.27
C SER A 180 -21.15 17.57 -20.05
N GLU A 181 -20.63 18.77 -20.35
CA GLU A 181 -19.34 18.93 -21.06
C GLU A 181 -18.17 18.25 -20.34
N THR A 182 -18.20 18.20 -19.02
CA THR A 182 -17.11 17.65 -18.17
C THR A 182 -17.51 16.39 -17.41
N THR A 183 -18.74 15.89 -17.57
CA THR A 183 -19.29 14.80 -16.74
C THR A 183 -19.95 13.73 -17.59
N TYR A 184 -19.52 12.48 -17.38
CA TYR A 184 -19.98 11.32 -18.11
C TYR A 184 -20.43 10.22 -17.16
N ASN A 185 -21.48 9.53 -17.56
CA ASN A 185 -21.99 8.33 -16.90
C ASN A 185 -21.52 7.11 -17.68
N VAL A 186 -20.85 6.21 -16.98
CA VAL A 186 -20.30 4.97 -17.55
C VAL A 186 -20.90 3.78 -16.82
N GLU A 187 -21.67 2.98 -17.54
CA GLU A 187 -22.17 1.71 -17.02
C GLU A 187 -21.03 0.68 -16.89
N SER A 188 -21.12 -0.18 -15.88
CA SER A 188 -20.12 -1.20 -15.62
C SER A 188 -20.16 -2.31 -16.66
N PHE A 189 -19.05 -2.55 -17.37
CA PHE A 189 -18.94 -3.64 -18.35
C PHE A 189 -19.05 -5.06 -17.76
N SER A 190 -19.00 -5.21 -16.43
CA SER A 190 -18.97 -6.52 -15.75
C SER A 190 -20.19 -6.79 -14.86
N GLN A 191 -20.97 -5.77 -14.51
CA GLN A 191 -22.12 -5.90 -13.62
C GLN A 191 -23.22 -4.99 -14.13
N GLU A 192 -24.35 -5.58 -14.52
CA GLU A 192 -25.58 -4.84 -14.82
C GLU A 192 -25.99 -4.04 -13.56
N ASP A 193 -26.59 -2.86 -13.72
CA ASP A 193 -27.06 -1.96 -12.66
C ASP A 193 -25.99 -1.15 -11.88
N ILE A 194 -24.71 -1.16 -12.29
CA ILE A 194 -23.70 -0.27 -11.68
C ILE A 194 -23.29 0.84 -12.64
N MET A 195 -23.58 2.08 -12.23
CA MET A 195 -23.23 3.30 -12.94
C MET A 195 -22.08 4.03 -12.23
N TYR A 196 -21.09 4.46 -13.00
CA TYR A 196 -19.98 5.28 -12.53
C TYR A 196 -20.06 6.67 -13.14
N THR A 197 -20.01 7.70 -12.30
CA THR A 197 -19.86 9.10 -12.73
C THR A 197 -18.37 9.40 -12.85
N VAL A 198 -17.96 9.88 -14.01
CA VAL A 198 -16.58 10.23 -14.35
C VAL A 198 -16.55 11.71 -14.73
N GLN A 199 -15.68 12.48 -14.07
CA GLN A 199 -15.43 13.88 -14.42
C GLN A 199 -14.08 14.02 -15.11
N ILE A 200 -14.06 14.75 -16.22
CA ILE A 200 -12.89 14.98 -17.06
C ILE A 200 -12.61 16.48 -17.12
N ASN A 201 -11.33 16.85 -17.16
CA ASN A 201 -10.91 18.24 -17.35
C ASN A 201 -10.87 18.63 -18.83
N GLU A 202 -10.69 19.93 -19.09
CA GLU A 202 -10.54 20.52 -20.44
C GLU A 202 -9.36 19.93 -21.25
N THR A 203 -8.45 19.19 -20.62
CA THR A 203 -7.31 18.50 -21.27
C THR A 203 -7.55 17.01 -21.54
N GLY A 204 -8.77 16.51 -21.32
CA GLY A 204 -9.13 15.11 -21.58
C GLY A 204 -8.73 14.10 -20.50
N ASN A 205 -8.21 14.55 -19.35
CA ASN A 205 -7.81 13.69 -18.24
C ASN A 205 -8.94 13.52 -17.21
N ILE A 206 -9.12 12.31 -16.68
CA ILE A 206 -10.07 12.08 -15.57
C ILE A 206 -9.57 12.76 -14.29
N VAL A 207 -10.38 13.67 -13.76
CA VAL A 207 -10.15 14.36 -12.49
C VAL A 207 -10.78 13.60 -11.33
N SER A 208 -11.96 13.02 -11.54
CA SER A 208 -12.67 12.29 -10.50
C SER A 208 -13.51 11.16 -11.08
N CYS A 209 -13.66 10.08 -10.32
CA CYS A 209 -14.58 9.00 -10.65
C CYS A 209 -15.23 8.44 -9.38
N SER A 210 -16.53 8.15 -9.45
CA SER A 210 -17.29 7.58 -8.33
C SER A 210 -16.90 6.13 -8.02
N CYS A 211 -16.18 5.45 -8.91
CA CYS A 211 -15.76 4.07 -8.70
C CYS A 211 -14.82 3.98 -7.49
N SER A 212 -15.04 2.95 -6.66
CA SER A 212 -14.23 2.69 -5.47
C SER A 212 -12.75 2.60 -5.84
N TYR A 213 -12.44 1.96 -6.97
CA TYR A 213 -11.06 1.80 -7.43
C TYR A 213 -10.33 3.13 -7.67
N PHE A 214 -10.99 4.12 -8.30
CA PHE A 214 -10.39 5.43 -8.55
C PHE A 214 -10.27 6.23 -7.26
N LYS A 215 -11.24 6.12 -6.34
CA LYS A 215 -11.13 6.71 -4.99
C LYS A 215 -9.93 6.18 -4.20
N PHE A 216 -9.63 4.88 -4.31
CA PHE A 216 -8.52 4.27 -3.57
C PHE A 216 -7.14 4.44 -4.20
N ASN A 217 -7.05 4.59 -5.53
CA ASN A 217 -5.77 4.54 -6.23
C ASN A 217 -5.45 5.79 -7.06
N SER A 218 -6.38 6.76 -7.19
CA SER A 218 -6.28 7.93 -8.08
C SER A 218 -5.85 7.55 -9.51
N ARG A 219 -6.30 6.39 -9.99
CA ARG A 219 -5.84 5.75 -11.24
C ARG A 219 -7.00 5.16 -12.01
N SER A 220 -6.88 5.16 -13.35
CA SER A 220 -7.89 4.62 -14.25
C SER A 220 -8.11 3.11 -14.03
N PHE A 221 -9.38 2.71 -13.95
CA PHE A 221 -9.83 1.32 -13.98
C PHE A 221 -10.17 0.91 -15.42
N LYS A 222 -10.40 -0.39 -15.70
CA LYS A 222 -10.69 -0.93 -17.05
C LYS A 222 -11.64 -0.05 -17.88
N ASN A 223 -12.74 0.38 -17.25
CA ASN A 223 -13.79 1.16 -17.88
C ASN A 223 -13.33 2.59 -18.24
N VAL A 224 -12.52 3.19 -17.36
CA VAL A 224 -11.95 4.52 -17.52
C VAL A 224 -10.81 4.51 -18.53
N SER A 225 -9.99 3.46 -18.59
CA SER A 225 -8.94 3.32 -19.60
C SER A 225 -9.50 3.24 -21.02
N ARG A 226 -10.64 2.58 -21.25
CA ARG A 226 -11.31 2.59 -22.55
C ARG A 226 -11.90 3.96 -22.89
N MET A 227 -12.42 4.65 -21.89
CA MET A 227 -12.96 6.00 -22.04
C MET A 227 -11.86 7.03 -22.39
N GLU A 228 -10.68 6.96 -21.77
CA GLU A 228 -9.50 7.77 -22.13
C GLU A 228 -9.10 7.54 -23.60
N THR A 229 -9.15 6.30 -24.10
CA THR A 229 -8.89 5.98 -25.51
C THR A 229 -9.95 6.60 -26.43
N LEU A 230 -11.23 6.46 -26.10
CA LEU A 230 -12.32 6.99 -26.94
C LEU A 230 -12.38 8.51 -26.96
N LEU A 231 -12.05 9.19 -25.87
CA LEU A 231 -11.96 10.66 -25.85
C LEU A 231 -10.79 11.13 -26.73
N SER A 232 -9.66 10.44 -26.71
CA SER A 232 -8.54 10.76 -27.62
C SER A 232 -8.84 10.49 -29.10
N GLU A 233 -9.79 9.60 -29.41
CA GLU A 233 -10.25 9.29 -30.78
C GLU A 233 -11.40 10.20 -31.25
N LEU A 234 -12.14 10.84 -30.34
CA LEU A 234 -13.22 11.78 -30.66
C LEU A 234 -12.71 13.22 -30.86
N ASP A 235 -11.52 13.54 -30.33
CA ASP A 235 -10.82 14.82 -30.53
C ASP A 235 -9.83 14.82 -31.72
N ALA A 236 -9.82 13.76 -32.55
CA ALA A 236 -9.03 13.62 -33.78
C ALA A 236 -9.90 13.72 -35.04
#